data_AF-A0A519S4X1-F1
#
_entry.id   AF-A0A519S4X1-F1
#
_cell.length_a   1.000
_cell.length_b   1.000
_cell.length_c   1.000
_cell.angle_alpha   90.00
_cell.angle_beta   90.00
_cell.angle_gamma   90.00
#
_symmetry.space_group_name_H-M   'P 1'
#
loop_
_entity.id
_entity.type
_entity.pdbx_description
1 polymer ?
#
loop_
_entity_poly.entity_id
_entity_poly.type
_entity_poly.pdbx_seq_one_letter_code
_entity_poly.pdbx_strand_id
1 'polypeptide(L)'
;MQRLSDTTVIIQYPSIWSNCPFLLFLSKTGDTITAYEYKRPEARKVNGTVPSAIRRAMYYKDLTEYMNEQVSINRYFVEKAITLDKLRNLWNDVLRLNLWNMKDDAIEGSGCPTVKGSNLTIHDAGGIYILLISKAEIKPLNFYAPEEFEKFCPGRKSRQTAIKLSDLMVKAFRAQ
;
A
#
# COMPACT_ATOMS: atom_id res chain seq x y z
N MET A 1 -13.78 -5.01 4.58
CA MET A 1 -13.75 -4.90 3.10
C MET A 1 -14.45 -6.05 2.38
N GLN A 2 -14.13 -7.33 2.65
CA GLN A 2 -14.66 -8.46 1.85
C GLN A 2 -16.20 -8.53 1.70
N ARG A 3 -16.95 -8.16 2.73
CA ARG A 3 -18.42 -8.10 2.70
C ARG A 3 -19.00 -6.81 2.08
N LEU A 4 -18.15 -5.82 1.82
CA LEU A 4 -18.55 -4.45 1.46
C LEU A 4 -18.22 -4.10 0.01
N SER A 5 -17.40 -4.92 -0.67
CA SER A 5 -16.95 -4.69 -2.04
C SER A 5 -16.95 -5.97 -2.85
N ASP A 6 -17.19 -5.88 -4.16
CA ASP A 6 -16.98 -7.00 -5.06
C ASP A 6 -15.49 -7.32 -5.21
N THR A 7 -14.68 -6.27 -5.35
CA THR A 7 -13.23 -6.38 -5.41
C THR A 7 -12.57 -5.15 -4.79
N THR A 8 -11.54 -5.36 -3.99
CA THR A 8 -10.67 -4.31 -3.47
C THR A 8 -9.22 -4.68 -3.70
N VAL A 9 -8.44 -3.74 -4.21
CA VAL A 9 -6.98 -3.79 -4.27
C VAL A 9 -6.45 -2.83 -3.21
N ILE A 10 -5.64 -3.33 -2.30
CA ILE A 10 -4.98 -2.53 -1.25
C ILE A 10 -3.48 -2.61 -1.49
N ILE A 11 -2.80 -1.47 -1.39
CA ILE A 11 -1.33 -1.40 -1.39
C ILE A 11 -0.83 -0.78 -0.09
N GLN A 12 0.23 -1.37 0.44
CA GLN A 12 0.97 -0.93 1.62
C GLN A 12 2.46 -0.93 1.30
N TYR A 13 3.19 -0.01 1.93
CA TYR A 13 4.64 0.03 1.92
C TYR A 13 5.17 -0.35 3.30
N PRO A 14 5.39 -1.65 3.58
CA PRO A 14 5.90 -2.07 4.88
C PRO A 14 7.28 -1.45 5.15
N SER A 15 7.47 -1.03 6.41
CA SER A 15 8.73 -0.50 6.92
C SER A 15 9.07 -1.22 8.21
N ILE A 16 10.30 -1.73 8.32
CA ILE A 16 10.80 -2.31 9.57
C ILE A 16 10.98 -1.26 10.68
N TRP A 17 11.07 0.01 10.31
CA TRP A 17 11.26 1.13 11.23
C TRP A 17 9.94 1.71 11.75
N SER A 18 8.81 1.36 11.15
CA SER A 18 7.52 1.93 11.53
C SER A 18 6.36 1.01 11.20
N ASN A 19 5.55 0.69 12.21
CA ASN A 19 4.28 0.00 12.06
C ASN A 19 3.12 0.93 11.66
N CYS A 20 3.42 2.18 11.27
CA CYS A 20 2.44 3.17 10.83
C CYS A 20 1.68 2.65 9.60
N PRO A 21 0.39 2.30 9.70
CA PRO A 21 -0.34 1.69 8.59
C PRO A 21 -0.72 2.73 7.54
N PHE A 22 0.11 2.95 6.52
CA PHE A 22 -0.30 3.74 5.35
C PHE A 22 -0.78 2.83 4.23
N LEU A 23 -2.06 2.95 3.87
CA LEU A 23 -2.73 2.06 2.92
C LEU A 23 -3.50 2.85 1.87
N LEU A 24 -3.40 2.45 0.60
CA LEU A 24 -4.24 2.97 -0.48
C LEU A 24 -5.20 1.86 -0.93
N PHE A 25 -6.50 2.17 -0.98
CA PHE A 25 -7.57 1.26 -1.35
C PHE A 25 -8.18 1.70 -2.67
N LEU A 26 -8.26 0.80 -3.63
CA LEU A 26 -9.08 0.96 -4.82
C LEU A 26 -10.15 -0.14 -4.81
N SER A 27 -11.41 0.25 -4.72
CA SER A 27 -12.54 -0.65 -4.49
C SER A 27 -13.58 -0.52 -5.60
N LYS A 28 -14.24 -1.63 -5.94
CA LYS A 28 -15.37 -1.69 -6.86
C LYS A 28 -16.53 -2.45 -6.24
N THR A 29 -17.73 -1.88 -6.35
CA THR A 29 -19.01 -2.47 -5.96
C THR A 29 -20.06 -2.12 -6.99
N GLY A 30 -20.63 -3.10 -7.69
CA GLY A 30 -21.47 -2.83 -8.85
C GLY A 30 -20.71 -1.93 -9.84
N ASP A 31 -21.33 -0.88 -10.35
CA ASP A 31 -20.67 0.07 -11.28
C ASP A 31 -19.91 1.21 -10.58
N THR A 32 -19.86 1.20 -9.26
CA THR A 32 -19.20 2.22 -8.46
C THR A 32 -17.75 1.83 -8.20
N ILE A 33 -16.82 2.71 -8.56
CA ILE A 33 -15.40 2.62 -8.20
C ILE A 33 -15.13 3.72 -7.19
N THR A 34 -14.49 3.38 -6.08
CA THR A 34 -14.11 4.32 -5.02
C THR A 34 -12.66 4.13 -4.61
N ALA A 35 -12.07 5.20 -4.09
CA ALA A 35 -10.71 5.20 -3.59
C ALA A 35 -10.68 5.71 -2.14
N TYR A 36 -9.86 5.07 -1.30
CA TYR A 36 -9.70 5.45 0.10
C TYR A 36 -8.23 5.41 0.50
N GLU A 37 -7.86 6.25 1.46
CA GLU A 37 -6.58 6.18 2.17
C GLU A 37 -6.84 5.78 3.61
N TYR A 38 -6.08 4.83 4.15
CA TYR A 38 -5.90 4.73 5.59
C TYR A 38 -4.60 5.45 5.95
N LYS A 39 -4.71 6.58 6.64
CA LYS A 39 -3.55 7.40 6.97
C LYS A 39 -3.71 8.09 8.32
N ARG A 40 -2.56 8.45 8.89
CA ARG A 40 -2.52 9.31 10.07
C ARG A 40 -3.22 10.64 9.71
N PRO A 41 -4.09 11.18 10.58
CA PRO A 41 -4.62 12.53 10.40
C PRO A 41 -3.47 13.52 10.41
N GLU A 42 -3.68 14.68 9.80
CA GLU A 42 -2.69 15.76 9.91
C GLU A 42 -2.39 16.05 11.37
N ALA A 43 -1.10 16.25 11.67
CA ALA A 43 -0.68 16.57 13.03
C ALA A 43 -1.43 17.81 13.49
N ARG A 44 -2.10 17.70 14.65
CA ARG A 44 -2.82 18.81 15.24
C ARG A 44 -1.88 20.01 15.37
N LYS A 45 -2.24 21.15 14.77
CA LYS A 45 -1.51 22.41 14.96
C LYS A 45 -1.70 22.84 16.42
N VAL A 46 -0.65 22.69 17.23
CA VAL A 46 -0.65 23.13 18.63
C VAL A 46 -0.02 24.51 18.71
N ASN A 47 -0.72 25.46 19.35
CA ASN A 47 -0.21 26.81 19.57
C ASN A 47 1.11 26.77 20.37
N GLY A 48 2.08 27.62 20.01
CA GLY A 48 3.36 27.75 20.69
C GLY A 48 3.26 28.18 22.16
N THR A 49 2.13 28.74 22.58
CA THR A 49 1.85 29.09 23.99
C THR A 49 1.50 27.88 24.86
N VAL A 50 1.24 26.71 24.27
CA VAL A 50 0.95 25.49 25.02
C VAL A 50 2.22 24.99 25.71
N PRO A 51 2.19 24.71 27.03
CA PRO A 51 3.33 24.16 27.74
C PRO A 51 3.92 22.91 27.06
N SER A 52 5.24 22.81 27.04
CA SER A 52 5.98 21.78 26.29
C SER A 52 5.53 20.35 26.62
N ALA A 53 5.26 20.05 27.89
CA ALA A 53 4.77 18.74 28.34
C ALA A 53 3.39 18.40 27.78
N ILE A 54 2.47 19.36 27.76
CA ILE A 54 1.12 19.19 27.20
C ILE A 54 1.20 19.01 25.69
N ARG A 55 1.97 19.86 24.99
CA ARG A 55 2.21 19.74 23.55
C ARG A 55 2.77 18.36 23.18
N ARG A 56 3.72 17.87 23.98
CA ARG A 56 4.32 16.54 23.80
C ARG A 56 3.27 15.43 23.98
N ALA A 57 2.45 15.51 25.02
CA ALA A 57 1.38 14.56 25.26
C ALA A 57 0.35 14.53 24.11
N MET A 58 -0.04 15.70 23.58
CA MET A 58 -0.95 15.79 22.43
C MET A 58 -0.36 15.08 21.20
N TYR A 59 0.90 15.34 20.87
CA TYR A 59 1.55 14.73 19.71
C TYR A 59 1.69 13.21 19.81
N TYR A 60 2.18 12.71 20.96
CA TYR A 60 2.39 11.27 21.15
C TYR A 60 1.09 10.50 21.30
N LYS A 61 0.06 11.09 21.90
CA LYS A 61 -1.25 10.45 22.02
C LYS A 61 -1.84 10.13 20.66
N ASP A 62 -1.89 11.11 19.76
CA ASP A 62 -2.42 10.91 18.40
C ASP A 62 -1.62 9.86 17.62
N LEU A 63 -0.28 9.87 17.75
CA LEU A 63 0.59 8.90 17.08
C LEU A 63 0.39 7.49 17.65
N THR A 64 0.33 7.35 18.97
CA THR A 64 0.20 6.06 19.66
C THR A 64 -1.17 5.45 19.41
N GLU A 65 -2.23 6.26 19.45
CA GLU A 65 -3.59 5.82 19.09
C GLU A 65 -3.60 5.30 17.66
N TYR A 66 -3.03 6.05 16.71
CA TYR A 66 -3.00 5.64 15.31
C TYR A 66 -2.18 4.35 15.06
N MET A 67 -1.03 4.19 15.72
CA MET A 67 -0.18 3.00 15.56
C MET A 67 -0.78 1.73 16.20
N ASN A 68 -1.62 1.89 17.22
CA ASN A 68 -2.24 0.77 17.93
C ASN A 68 -3.67 0.49 17.45
N GLU A 69 -4.27 1.37 16.65
CA GLU A 69 -5.61 1.19 16.10
C GLU A 69 -5.62 0.08 15.05
N GLN A 70 -6.55 -0.87 15.19
CA GLN A 70 -6.74 -1.89 14.18
C GLN A 70 -7.29 -1.27 12.89
N VAL A 71 -6.66 -1.57 11.76
CA VAL A 71 -7.12 -1.12 10.44
C VAL A 71 -8.57 -1.54 10.22
N SER A 72 -9.46 -0.55 10.15
CA SER A 72 -10.91 -0.72 10.03
C SER A 72 -11.53 0.54 9.41
N ILE A 73 -12.85 0.56 9.21
CA ILE A 73 -13.55 1.78 8.81
C ILE A 73 -13.71 2.65 10.06
N ASN A 74 -12.79 3.59 10.23
CA ASN A 74 -12.73 4.50 11.37
C ASN A 74 -12.23 5.89 10.92
N ARG A 75 -11.90 6.79 11.86
CA ARG A 75 -11.45 8.16 11.58
C ARG A 75 -10.18 8.28 10.72
N TYR A 76 -9.42 7.20 10.55
CA TYR A 76 -8.21 7.14 9.74
C TYR A 76 -8.48 6.67 8.31
N PHE A 77 -9.66 6.11 8.04
CA PHE A 77 -10.12 5.67 6.73
C PHE A 77 -10.86 6.82 6.02
N VAL A 78 -10.19 7.45 5.06
CA VAL A 78 -10.65 8.68 4.40
C VAL A 78 -10.89 8.42 2.92
N GLU A 79 -12.07 8.80 2.43
CA GLU A 79 -12.36 8.79 0.99
C GLU A 79 -11.49 9.79 0.24
N LYS A 80 -10.98 9.37 -0.92
CA LYS A 80 -10.25 10.22 -1.82
C LYS A 80 -11.15 10.73 -2.93
N ALA A 81 -11.28 12.05 -2.98
CA ALA A 81 -11.91 12.77 -4.08
C ALA A 81 -11.04 12.66 -5.34
N ILE A 82 -11.23 11.59 -6.10
CA ILE A 82 -10.67 11.38 -7.44
C ILE A 82 -11.84 11.39 -8.42
N THR A 83 -11.71 12.11 -9.54
CA THR A 83 -12.80 12.18 -10.53
C THR A 83 -13.14 10.80 -11.09
N LEU A 84 -14.42 10.59 -11.43
CA LEU A 84 -14.90 9.30 -11.93
C LEU A 84 -14.11 8.80 -13.15
N ASP A 85 -13.78 9.67 -14.09
CA ASP A 85 -13.00 9.30 -15.28
C ASP A 85 -11.58 8.85 -14.92
N LYS A 86 -10.94 9.51 -13.95
CA LYS A 86 -9.63 9.10 -13.44
C LYS A 86 -9.72 7.74 -12.73
N LEU A 87 -10.77 7.51 -11.92
CA LEU A 87 -11.00 6.23 -11.25
C LEU A 87 -11.25 5.10 -12.25
N ARG A 88 -12.05 5.34 -13.29
CA ARG A 88 -12.31 4.37 -14.36
C ARG A 88 -11.04 4.02 -15.12
N ASN A 89 -10.24 5.01 -15.49
CA ASN A 89 -8.95 4.80 -16.17
C ASN A 89 -7.99 4.00 -15.29
N LEU A 90 -7.84 4.40 -14.01
CA LEU A 90 -7.03 3.68 -13.04
C LEU A 90 -7.48 2.22 -12.90
N TRP A 91 -8.79 1.99 -12.74
CA TRP A 91 -9.34 0.65 -12.60
C TRP A 91 -9.06 -0.21 -13.84
N ASN A 92 -9.25 0.34 -15.04
CA ASN A 92 -8.96 -0.37 -16.29
C ASN A 92 -7.47 -0.71 -16.41
N ASP A 93 -6.59 0.21 -16.02
CA ASP A 93 -5.15 -0.04 -16.01
C ASP A 93 -4.77 -1.13 -15.00
N VAL A 94 -5.40 -1.14 -13.81
CA VAL A 94 -5.22 -2.19 -12.79
C VAL A 94 -5.73 -3.55 -13.29
N LEU A 95 -6.88 -3.61 -13.97
CA LEU A 95 -7.39 -4.86 -14.54
C LEU A 95 -6.41 -5.49 -15.55
N ARG A 96 -5.75 -4.66 -16.37
CA ARG A 96 -4.76 -5.12 -17.36
C ARG A 96 -3.52 -5.74 -16.73
N LEU A 97 -3.27 -5.52 -15.45
CA LEU A 97 -2.15 -6.11 -14.72
C LEU A 97 -2.39 -7.58 -14.32
N ASN A 98 -3.62 -8.10 -14.43
CA ASN A 98 -3.96 -9.49 -14.09
C ASN A 98 -3.45 -9.93 -12.70
N LEU A 99 -3.67 -9.09 -11.68
CA LEU A 99 -3.06 -9.25 -10.34
C LEU A 99 -3.30 -10.61 -9.68
N TRP A 100 -4.46 -11.22 -9.92
CA TRP A 100 -4.81 -12.54 -9.38
C TRP A 100 -3.87 -13.67 -9.85
N ASN A 101 -3.19 -13.50 -10.98
CA ASN A 101 -2.23 -14.47 -11.52
C ASN A 101 -0.79 -14.25 -11.03
N MET A 102 -0.54 -13.19 -10.26
CA MET A 102 0.80 -12.90 -9.73
C MET A 102 1.25 -13.95 -8.71
N LYS A 103 2.55 -14.20 -8.69
CA LYS A 103 3.25 -14.96 -7.65
C LYS A 103 4.14 -14.00 -6.89
N ASP A 104 4.17 -14.12 -5.58
CA ASP A 104 4.97 -13.25 -4.73
C ASP A 104 6.31 -13.89 -4.34
N ASP A 105 7.09 -13.22 -3.51
CA ASP A 105 8.40 -13.69 -3.09
C ASP A 105 8.34 -14.95 -2.21
N ALA A 106 7.19 -15.28 -1.61
CA ALA A 106 7.03 -16.55 -0.91
C ALA A 106 7.02 -17.75 -1.87
N ILE A 107 6.61 -17.54 -3.12
CA ILE A 107 6.56 -18.57 -4.17
C ILE A 107 7.83 -18.54 -5.03
N GLU A 108 8.28 -17.36 -5.46
CA GLU A 108 9.40 -17.21 -6.40
C GLU A 108 10.76 -16.93 -5.72
N GLY A 109 10.76 -16.75 -4.40
CA GLY A 109 11.91 -16.31 -3.59
C GLY A 109 12.15 -14.80 -3.71
N SER A 110 12.62 -14.15 -2.65
CA SER A 110 12.89 -12.70 -2.66
C SER A 110 14.18 -12.34 -3.40
N GLY A 111 15.22 -13.15 -3.28
CA GLY A 111 16.53 -12.89 -3.89
C GLY A 111 16.59 -13.09 -5.41
N CYS A 112 17.73 -12.73 -6.01
CA CYS A 112 17.99 -13.00 -7.42
C CYS A 112 18.09 -14.52 -7.69
N PRO A 113 17.51 -15.03 -8.80
CA PRO A 113 17.79 -16.39 -9.24
C PRO A 113 19.28 -16.49 -9.51
N THR A 114 19.96 -17.40 -8.83
CA THR A 114 21.42 -17.51 -8.79
C THR A 114 22.01 -17.70 -10.19
N VAL A 115 22.51 -16.63 -10.80
CA VAL A 115 23.55 -16.73 -11.83
C VAL A 115 24.86 -16.91 -11.08
N LYS A 116 25.35 -18.15 -10.99
CA LYS A 116 26.64 -18.59 -10.43
C LYS A 116 27.46 -17.50 -9.70
N GLY A 117 27.37 -17.47 -8.37
CA GLY A 117 28.40 -16.87 -7.51
C GLY A 117 28.10 -15.49 -6.90
N SER A 118 26.97 -14.85 -7.17
CA SER A 118 26.59 -13.60 -6.49
C SER A 118 25.41 -13.83 -5.52
N ASN A 119 25.72 -14.01 -4.24
CA ASN A 119 24.72 -13.89 -3.17
C ASN A 119 24.45 -12.39 -2.93
N LEU A 120 23.74 -11.75 -3.85
CA LEU A 120 23.27 -10.39 -3.62
C LEU A 120 22.25 -10.43 -2.46
N THR A 121 22.66 -9.84 -1.35
CA THR A 121 21.80 -9.68 -0.18
C THR A 121 21.51 -8.20 -0.04
N ILE A 122 20.23 -7.85 0.00
CA ILE A 122 19.77 -6.49 0.29
C ILE A 122 19.27 -6.50 1.73
N HIS A 123 19.77 -5.55 2.50
CA HIS A 123 19.33 -5.30 3.87
C HIS A 123 18.58 -3.96 3.90
N ASP A 124 17.57 -3.86 4.76
CA ASP A 124 16.86 -2.63 5.10
C ASP A 124 16.16 -1.88 3.94
N ALA A 125 15.91 -2.56 2.81
CA ALA A 125 15.12 -2.00 1.72
C ALA A 125 13.59 -2.03 1.99
N GLY A 126 12.86 -1.16 1.29
CA GLY A 126 11.40 -1.08 1.35
C GLY A 126 10.72 -2.24 0.63
N GLY A 127 9.51 -2.58 1.06
CA GLY A 127 8.68 -3.59 0.39
C GLY A 127 7.45 -2.99 -0.30
N ILE A 128 6.82 -3.79 -1.14
CA ILE A 128 5.47 -3.57 -1.64
C ILE A 128 4.62 -4.74 -1.17
N TYR A 129 3.60 -4.45 -0.36
CA TYR A 129 2.61 -5.42 0.06
C TYR A 129 1.27 -5.10 -0.62
N ILE A 130 0.69 -6.08 -1.30
CA ILE A 130 -0.58 -5.97 -2.02
C ILE A 130 -1.56 -6.95 -1.39
N LEU A 131 -2.77 -6.49 -1.09
CA LEU A 131 -3.87 -7.33 -0.66
C LEU A 131 -5.00 -7.27 -1.69
N LEU A 132 -5.25 -8.39 -2.34
CA LEU A 132 -6.38 -8.56 -3.24
C LEU A 132 -7.54 -9.17 -2.46
N ILE A 133 -8.69 -8.51 -2.49
CA ILE A 133 -9.88 -8.97 -1.78
C ILE A 133 -11.00 -9.09 -2.79
N SER A 134 -11.60 -10.27 -2.89
CA SER A 134 -12.86 -10.50 -3.59
C SER A 134 -13.89 -11.12 -2.64
N LYS A 135 -15.14 -11.23 -3.08
CA LYS A 135 -16.16 -11.99 -2.32
C LYS A 135 -15.76 -13.46 -2.09
N ALA A 136 -14.96 -14.04 -2.97
CA ALA A 136 -14.55 -15.43 -2.90
C ALA A 136 -13.32 -15.64 -1.99
N GLU A 137 -12.33 -14.76 -2.07
CA GLU A 137 -11.04 -14.99 -1.42
C GLU A 137 -10.27 -13.70 -1.09
N ILE A 138 -9.26 -13.84 -0.23
CA ILE A 138 -8.29 -12.81 0.10
C ILE A 138 -6.91 -13.37 -0.25
N LYS A 139 -6.18 -12.67 -1.12
CA LYS A 139 -4.85 -13.06 -1.58
C LYS A 139 -3.82 -11.99 -1.22
N PRO A 140 -2.95 -12.24 -0.22
CA PRO A 140 -1.80 -11.39 0.05
C PRO A 140 -0.68 -11.67 -0.96
N LEU A 141 0.05 -10.62 -1.34
CA LEU A 141 1.24 -10.69 -2.17
C LEU A 141 2.31 -9.79 -1.55
N ASN A 142 3.48 -10.34 -1.23
CA ASN A 142 4.58 -9.60 -0.64
C ASN A 142 5.82 -9.58 -1.54
N PHE A 143 6.36 -8.39 -1.80
CA PHE A 143 7.56 -8.16 -2.60
C PHE A 143 8.57 -7.35 -1.80
N TYR A 144 9.69 -7.98 -1.43
CA TYR A 144 10.79 -7.32 -0.73
C TYR A 144 11.74 -6.67 -1.73
N ALA A 145 12.12 -5.41 -1.49
CA ALA A 145 13.08 -4.65 -2.31
C ALA A 145 12.85 -4.76 -3.83
N PRO A 146 11.60 -4.63 -4.33
CA PRO A 146 11.30 -4.96 -5.71
C PRO A 146 12.06 -4.05 -6.70
N GLU A 147 12.19 -2.77 -6.40
CA GLU A 147 12.91 -1.79 -7.23
C GLU A 147 14.40 -2.09 -7.30
N GLU A 148 15.00 -2.41 -6.16
CA GLU A 148 16.42 -2.72 -6.08
C GLU A 148 16.72 -4.02 -6.83
N PHE A 149 15.96 -5.09 -6.57
CA PHE A 149 16.19 -6.35 -7.28
C PHE A 149 15.91 -6.26 -8.77
N GLU A 150 14.98 -5.42 -9.23
CA GLU A 150 14.78 -5.22 -10.67
C GLU A 150 16.00 -4.54 -11.33
N LYS A 151 16.77 -3.73 -10.59
CA LYS A 151 18.06 -3.18 -11.09
C LYS A 151 19.15 -4.25 -11.20
N PHE A 152 19.19 -5.21 -10.29
CA PHE A 152 20.27 -6.21 -10.24
C PHE A 152 19.96 -7.50 -11.02
N CYS A 153 18.71 -7.95 -11.00
CA CYS A 153 18.24 -9.16 -11.67
C CYS A 153 16.83 -8.93 -12.26
N PRO A 154 16.75 -8.16 -13.36
CA PRO A 154 15.48 -7.81 -13.98
C PRO A 154 14.75 -9.02 -14.57
N GLY A 155 13.46 -8.83 -14.83
CA GLY A 155 12.66 -9.73 -15.67
C GLY A 155 11.66 -10.61 -14.93
N ARG A 156 11.55 -10.47 -13.59
CA ARG A 156 10.48 -11.14 -12.85
C ARG A 156 9.17 -10.39 -13.05
N LYS A 157 8.29 -10.98 -13.87
CA LYS A 157 7.01 -10.38 -14.28
C LYS A 157 6.16 -9.90 -13.11
N SER A 158 6.02 -10.69 -12.05
CA SER A 158 5.23 -10.31 -10.88
C SER A 158 5.80 -9.09 -10.16
N ARG A 159 7.13 -9.01 -10.03
CA ARG A 159 7.83 -7.87 -9.42
C ARG A 159 7.65 -6.58 -10.23
N GLN A 160 7.86 -6.66 -11.54
CA GLN A 160 7.59 -5.55 -12.46
C GLN A 160 6.12 -5.10 -12.40
N THR A 161 5.20 -6.04 -12.27
CA THR A 161 3.76 -5.76 -12.14
C THR A 161 3.44 -5.07 -10.82
N ALA A 162 4.06 -5.50 -9.70
CA ALA A 162 3.92 -4.87 -8.40
C ALA A 162 4.43 -3.42 -8.39
N ILE A 163 5.60 -3.17 -8.99
CA ILE A 163 6.17 -1.82 -9.18
C ILE A 163 5.19 -0.96 -10.00
N LYS A 164 4.73 -1.47 -11.15
CA LYS A 164 3.79 -0.74 -12.01
C LYS A 164 2.46 -0.43 -11.31
N LEU A 165 1.91 -1.37 -10.53
CA LEU A 165 0.73 -1.12 -9.71
C LEU A 165 0.99 -0.01 -8.69
N SER A 166 2.13 -0.06 -8.01
CA SER A 166 2.55 0.97 -7.05
C SER A 166 2.59 2.35 -7.68
N ASP A 167 3.22 2.49 -8.84
CA ASP A 167 3.30 3.76 -9.56
C ASP A 167 1.92 4.29 -9.96
N LEU A 168 1.05 3.42 -10.48
CA LEU A 168 -0.32 3.78 -10.85
C LEU A 168 -1.10 4.30 -9.64
N MET A 169 -1.05 3.57 -8.53
CA MET A 169 -1.74 3.92 -7.30
C MET A 169 -1.19 5.22 -6.71
N VAL A 170 0.13 5.34 -6.54
CA VAL A 170 0.76 6.56 -5.98
C VAL A 170 0.46 7.77 -6.84
N LYS A 171 0.56 7.66 -8.18
CA LYS A 171 0.26 8.77 -9.10
C LYS A 171 -1.19 9.22 -8.96
N ALA A 172 -2.14 8.29 -8.94
CA ALA A 172 -3.56 8.61 -8.83
C ALA A 172 -3.91 9.27 -7.49
N PHE A 173 -3.26 8.86 -6.40
CA PHE A 173 -3.54 9.34 -5.06
C PHE A 173 -2.80 10.65 -4.70
N ARG A 174 -1.66 10.94 -5.36
CA ARG A 174 -0.91 12.21 -5.25
C ARG A 174 -1.45 13.35 -6.10
N ALA A 175 -2.10 13.05 -7.23
CA ALA A 175 -2.57 14.08 -8.17
C ALA A 175 -3.80 14.83 -7.63
N GLN A 176 -3.56 15.76 -6.70
CA GLN A 176 -4.47 16.82 -6.25
C GLN A 176 -3.73 18.16 -6.32
#